data_AF-A0A1Z5SI50-F1
#
_entry.id   AF-A0A1Z5SI50-F1
#
_cell.length_a   1.000
_cell.length_b   1.000
_cell.length_c   1.000
_cell.angle_alpha   90.00
_cell.angle_beta   90.00
_cell.angle_gamma   90.00
#
_symmetry.space_group_name_H-M   'P 1'
#
loop_
_entity.id
_entity.type
_entity.pdbx_description
1 polymer ?
#
loop_
_entity_poly.entity_id
_entity_poly.type
_entity_poly.pdbx_seq_one_letter_code
_entity_poly.pdbx_strand_id
1 'polypeptide(L)'
;MKNNTLLIITNGILVVLLVFQFVYNYKRINSLKKEVAIQKTINDFVTRHYGNQAPPYDSVYAKNDTVAFYKNGAFLGMSVTIEE
;
A
#
# COMPACT_ATOMS: atom_id res chain seq x y z
N MET A 1 45.52 21.65 2.27
CA MET A 1 45.07 20.40 1.61
C MET A 1 44.06 19.57 2.43
N LYS A 2 43.97 19.68 3.77
CA LYS A 2 43.07 18.85 4.60
C LYS A 2 41.56 19.13 4.43
N ASN A 3 41.16 20.34 4.04
CA ASN A 3 39.74 20.72 3.95
C ASN A 3 39.00 20.10 2.75
N ASN A 4 39.69 19.84 1.63
CA ASN A 4 39.05 19.29 0.43
C ASN A 4 38.67 17.81 0.62
N THR A 5 39.49 17.04 1.35
CA THR A 5 39.20 15.62 1.64
C THR A 5 37.96 15.47 2.51
N LEU A 6 37.80 16.32 3.53
CA LEU A 6 36.61 16.30 4.39
C LEU A 6 35.34 16.64 3.60
N LEU A 7 35.43 17.64 2.70
CA LEU A 7 34.31 18.07 1.85
C LEU A 7 33.84 16.94 0.91
N ILE A 8 34.78 16.18 0.34
CA ILE A 8 34.48 15.04 -0.53
C ILE A 8 33.76 13.93 0.26
N ILE A 9 34.23 13.62 1.46
CA ILE A 9 33.62 12.60 2.33
C ILE A 9 32.20 13.01 2.73
N THR A 10 31.99 14.26 3.18
CA THR A 10 30.66 14.73 3.57
C THR A 10 29.67 14.73 2.41
N ASN A 11 30.10 15.14 1.20
CA ASN A 11 29.25 15.09 0.02
C ASN A 11 28.94 13.64 -0.40
N GLY A 12 29.92 12.73 -0.30
CA GLY A 12 29.70 11.31 -0.57
C GLY A 12 28.66 10.68 0.37
N ILE A 13 28.77 10.94 1.68
CA ILE A 13 27.79 10.47 2.67
C ILE A 13 26.41 11.05 2.40
N LEU A 14 26.33 12.34 2.06
CA LEU A 14 25.05 12.99 1.75
C LEU A 14 24.35 12.32 0.56
N VAL A 15 25.08 12.03 -0.52
CA VAL A 15 24.52 11.34 -1.70
C VAL A 15 23.99 9.95 -1.33
N VAL A 16 24.74 9.19 -0.55
CA VAL A 16 24.31 7.86 -0.08
C VAL A 16 23.02 7.95 0.73
N LEU A 17 22.93 8.89 1.67
CA LEU A 17 21.73 9.10 2.48
C LEU A 17 20.52 9.48 1.62
N LEU A 18 20.70 10.35 0.62
CA LEU A 18 19.63 10.74 -0.30
C LEU A 18 19.12 9.54 -1.12
N VAL A 19 20.01 8.68 -1.61
CA VAL A 19 19.61 7.46 -2.34
C VAL A 19 18.85 6.50 -1.43
N PHE A 20 19.31 6.28 -0.19
CA PHE A 20 18.59 5.46 0.77
C PHE A 20 17.18 6.01 1.08
N GLN A 21 17.07 7.32 1.32
CA GLN A 21 15.79 7.99 1.53
C GLN A 21 14.87 7.84 0.31
N PHE A 22 15.40 7.99 -0.90
CA PHE A 22 14.62 7.82 -2.13
C PHE A 22 14.06 6.39 -2.24
N VAL A 23 14.90 5.37 -2.07
CA VAL A 23 14.48 3.95 -2.16
C VAL A 23 13.44 3.62 -1.08
N TYR A 24 13.64 4.09 0.15
CA TYR A 24 12.70 3.91 1.24
C TYR A 24 11.33 4.55 0.92
N ASN A 25 11.33 5.81 0.50
CA ASN A 25 10.10 6.53 0.17
C ASN A 25 9.38 5.91 -1.04
N TYR A 26 10.12 5.47 -2.07
CA TYR A 26 9.55 4.77 -3.22
C TYR A 26 8.79 3.50 -2.82
N LYS A 27 9.42 2.64 -2.00
CA LYS A 27 8.77 1.44 -1.47
C LYS A 27 7.54 1.77 -0.64
N ARG A 28 7.63 2.78 0.23
CA ARG A 28 6.52 3.22 1.08
C ARG A 28 5.34 3.72 0.25
N ILE A 29 5.57 4.58 -0.75
CA ILE A 29 4.52 5.11 -1.61
C ILE A 29 3.82 3.97 -2.36
N ASN A 30 4.57 3.01 -2.89
CA ASN A 30 3.97 1.86 -3.59
C ASN A 30 3.15 0.97 -2.63
N SER A 31 3.60 0.79 -1.39
CA SER A 31 2.81 0.08 -0.37
C SER A 31 1.50 0.82 -0.06
N LEU A 32 1.56 2.15 0.12
CA LEU A 32 0.38 2.96 0.40
C LEU A 32 -0.61 2.98 -0.77
N LYS A 33 -0.13 3.03 -2.01
CA LYS A 33 -0.99 2.93 -3.21
C LYS A 33 -1.79 1.62 -3.20
N LYS A 34 -1.14 0.50 -2.87
CA LYS A 34 -1.80 -0.81 -2.75
C LYS A 34 -2.88 -0.83 -1.67
N GLU A 35 -2.58 -0.28 -0.49
CA GLU A 35 -3.55 -0.19 0.61
C GLU A 35 -4.78 0.66 0.22
N VAL A 36 -4.56 1.81 -0.43
CA VAL A 36 -5.65 2.68 -0.92
C VAL A 36 -6.50 1.95 -1.96
N ALA A 37 -5.87 1.23 -2.89
CA ALA A 37 -6.59 0.45 -3.91
C ALA A 37 -7.45 -0.66 -3.29
N ILE A 38 -6.92 -1.40 -2.30
CA ILE A 38 -7.68 -2.41 -1.56
C ILE A 38 -8.88 -1.77 -0.85
N GLN A 39 -8.68 -0.65 -0.15
CA GLN A 39 -9.76 0.03 0.56
C GLN A 39 -10.85 0.54 -0.39
N LYS A 40 -10.47 1.06 -1.56
CA LYS A 40 -11.40 1.47 -2.61
C LYS A 40 -12.23 0.27 -3.09
N THR A 41 -11.59 -0.87 -3.38
CA THR A 41 -12.27 -2.09 -3.80
C THR A 41 -13.24 -2.62 -2.74
N ILE A 42 -12.85 -2.57 -1.47
CA ILE A 42 -13.73 -2.93 -0.35
C ILE A 42 -14.97 -2.03 -0.34
N ASN A 43 -14.77 -0.70 -0.38
CA ASN A 43 -15.88 0.25 -0.36
C ASN A 43 -16.80 0.05 -1.58
N ASP A 44 -16.23 -0.11 -2.78
CA ASP A 44 -17.00 -0.34 -4.00
C ASP A 44 -17.78 -1.66 -3.95
N PHE A 45 -17.23 -2.72 -3.36
CA PHE A 45 -17.92 -3.98 -3.15
C PHE A 45 -19.11 -3.80 -2.20
N VAL A 46 -18.89 -3.13 -1.06
CA VAL A 46 -19.93 -2.87 -0.06
C VAL A 46 -21.06 -2.05 -0.64
N THR A 47 -20.76 -0.93 -1.29
CA THR A 47 -21.77 -0.08 -1.90
C THR A 47 -22.56 -0.82 -2.98
N ARG A 48 -21.91 -1.67 -3.80
CA ARG A 48 -22.59 -2.44 -4.85
C ARG A 48 -23.50 -3.56 -4.31
N HIS A 49 -23.06 -4.28 -3.28
CA HIS A 49 -23.79 -5.47 -2.80
C HIS A 49 -24.74 -5.17 -1.63
N TYR A 50 -24.43 -4.14 -0.83
CA TYR A 50 -25.14 -3.84 0.42
C TYR A 50 -25.59 -2.37 0.52
N GLY A 51 -25.28 -1.52 -0.47
CA GLY A 51 -25.61 -0.10 -0.42
C GLY A 51 -24.89 0.61 0.74
N ASN A 52 -25.62 1.46 1.46
CA ASN A 52 -25.11 2.18 2.65
C ASN A 52 -25.36 1.42 3.96
N GLN A 53 -25.68 0.12 3.89
CA GLN A 53 -25.87 -0.69 5.09
C GLN A 53 -24.53 -1.18 5.64
N ALA A 54 -24.50 -1.49 6.94
CA ALA A 54 -23.32 -2.07 7.55
C ALA A 54 -22.92 -3.35 6.79
N PRO A 55 -21.64 -3.48 6.38
CA PRO A 55 -21.20 -4.64 5.64
C PRO A 55 -21.44 -5.91 6.46
N PRO A 56 -22.01 -6.97 5.87
CA PRO A 56 -22.27 -8.21 6.59
C PRO A 56 -21.03 -9.10 6.73
N TYR A 57 -19.82 -8.62 6.42
CA TYR A 57 -18.57 -9.36 6.60
C TYR A 57 -17.89 -8.98 7.93
N ASP A 58 -17.20 -9.93 8.55
CA ASP A 58 -16.37 -9.70 9.74
C ASP A 58 -14.87 -9.67 9.42
N SER A 59 -14.49 -10.21 8.27
CA SER A 59 -13.09 -10.37 7.87
C SER A 59 -12.94 -10.24 6.36
N VAL A 60 -11.80 -9.65 5.97
CA VAL A 60 -11.42 -9.43 4.58
C VAL A 60 -10.04 -10.02 4.36
N TYR A 61 -9.91 -10.80 3.30
CA TYR A 61 -8.63 -11.33 2.86
C TYR A 61 -8.24 -10.69 1.53
N ALA A 62 -7.18 -9.90 1.55
CA ALA A 62 -6.62 -9.28 0.35
C ALA A 62 -5.30 -9.96 -0.03
N LYS A 63 -5.22 -10.48 -1.26
CA LYS A 63 -3.99 -11.07 -1.80
C LYS A 63 -3.88 -10.76 -3.29
N ASN A 64 -2.71 -10.27 -3.69
CA ASN A 64 -2.43 -9.80 -5.04
C ASN A 64 -3.52 -8.78 -5.44
N ASP A 65 -4.29 -9.11 -6.48
CA ASP A 65 -5.32 -8.25 -7.05
C ASP A 65 -6.72 -8.68 -6.62
N THR A 66 -6.84 -9.53 -5.59
CA THR A 66 -8.11 -10.12 -5.17
C THR A 66 -8.43 -9.79 -3.73
N VAL A 67 -9.67 -9.37 -3.48
CA VAL A 67 -10.23 -9.12 -2.15
C VAL A 67 -11.42 -10.06 -1.94
N ALA A 68 -11.32 -10.94 -0.94
CA ALA A 68 -12.38 -11.88 -0.56
C ALA A 68 -12.99 -11.49 0.79
N PHE A 69 -14.31 -11.67 0.92
CA PHE A 69 -15.10 -11.27 2.08
C PHE A 69 -15.67 -12.49 2.78
N TYR A 70 -15.61 -12.50 4.12
CA TYR A 70 -16.08 -13.62 4.93
C TYR A 70 -16.97 -13.14 6.09
N LYS A 71 -17.86 -14.02 6.56
CA LYS A 71 -18.66 -13.83 7.78
C LYS A 71 -18.70 -15.12 8.57
N ASN A 72 -18.25 -15.09 9.82
CA ASN A 72 -18.14 -16.27 10.68
C ASN A 72 -17.40 -17.42 9.97
N GLY A 73 -16.38 -17.09 9.17
CA GLY A 73 -15.62 -18.05 8.36
C GLY A 73 -16.28 -18.52 7.05
N ALA A 74 -17.53 -18.13 6.77
CA ALA A 74 -18.21 -18.45 5.51
C ALA A 74 -17.87 -17.42 4.41
N PHE A 75 -17.59 -17.89 3.21
CA PHE A 75 -17.32 -17.03 2.04
C PHE A 75 -18.60 -16.29 1.61
N LEU A 76 -18.50 -14.96 1.48
CA LEU A 76 -19.60 -14.10 1.04
C LEU A 76 -19.46 -13.63 -0.42
N GLY A 77 -18.23 -13.47 -0.89
CA GLY A 77 -17.98 -12.93 -2.22
C GLY A 77 -16.54 -12.47 -2.40
N MET A 78 -16.25 -12.01 -3.62
CA MET A 78 -14.91 -11.60 -4.03
C MET A 78 -14.99 -10.43 -5.00
N SER A 79 -14.02 -9.53 -4.92
CA SER A 79 -13.82 -8.43 -5.86
C SER A 79 -12.35 -8.37 -6.29
N VAL A 80 -12.08 -7.75 -7.43
CA VAL A 80 -10.74 -7.62 -8.01
C VAL A 80 -10.31 -6.17 -7.89
N THR A 81 -9.13 -5.95 -7.31
CA THR A 81 -8.46 -4.66 -7.27
C THR A 81 -7.93 -4.36 -8.67
N ILE A 82 -8.48 -3.34 -9.33
CA ILE A 82 -7.92 -2.84 -10.59
C ILE A 82 -6.93 -1.74 -10.21
N GLU A 83 -5.64 -2.05 -10.21
CA GLU A 83 -4.61 -1.01 -10.32
C GLU A 83 -4.68 -0.48 -11.77
N GLU A 84 -5.16 0.76 -11.94
CA GLU A 84 -5.02 1.52 -13.21
C GLU A 84 -3.55 1.87 -13.49
#